data_AF-A0A820YRC4-F1
#
_entry.id   AF-A0A820YRC4-F1
#
_cell.length_a   1.000
_cell.length_b   1.000
_cell.length_c   1.000
_cell.angle_alpha   90.00
_cell.angle_beta   90.00
_cell.angle_gamma   90.00
#
_symmetry.space_group_name_H-M   'P 1'
#
loop_
_entity.id
_entity.type
_entity.pdbx_description
1 polymer ?
#
loop_
_entity_poly.entity_id
_entity_poly.type
_entity_poly.pdbx_seq_one_letter_code
_entity_poly.pdbx_strand_id
1 'polypeptide(L)' 'HVQSLALSSSYLDNLIIRSVIRKMITLALASEQYVSSLFDNLAHVVRLLELRRYTAVREETAGTPAVYRR' A
#
# COMPACT_ATOMS: atom_id res chain seq x y z
N HIS A 1 -10.93 25.83 -9.65
CA HIS A 1 -9.59 25.27 -9.88
C HIS A 1 -9.23 24.41 -8.66
N VAL A 2 -9.53 23.11 -8.66
CA VAL A 2 -9.13 22.23 -7.55
C VAL A 2 -7.68 21.87 -7.81
N GLN A 3 -6.74 22.52 -7.10
CA GLN A 3 -5.33 22.14 -7.13
C GLN A 3 -5.23 20.75 -6.49
N SER A 4 -5.15 19.71 -7.32
CA SER A 4 -4.78 18.38 -6.84
C SER A 4 -3.32 18.48 -6.37
N LEU A 5 -3.12 18.40 -5.06
CA LEU A 5 -1.78 18.22 -4.48
C LEU A 5 -1.26 16.88 -4.98
N ALA A 6 -0.36 16.93 -5.97
CA ALA A 6 0.40 15.78 -6.43
C ALA A 6 1.36 15.35 -5.31
N LEU A 7 0.86 14.50 -4.41
CA LEU A 7 1.65 13.91 -3.34
C LEU A 7 2.60 12.87 -3.94
N SER A 8 3.86 12.85 -3.49
CA SER A 8 4.81 11.82 -3.90
C SER A 8 4.32 10.44 -3.46
N SER A 9 4.65 9.40 -4.23
CA SER A 9 4.28 8.01 -3.89
C SER A 9 4.72 7.64 -2.48
N SER A 10 5.95 8.03 -2.10
CA SER A 10 6.49 7.79 -0.76
C SER A 10 5.71 8.49 0.36
N TYR A 11 5.14 9.65 0.09
CA TYR A 11 4.29 10.36 1.05
C TYR A 11 2.93 9.67 1.22
N LEU A 12 2.33 9.21 0.12
CA LEU A 12 1.08 8.46 0.15
C LEU A 12 1.24 7.11 0.87
N ASP A 13 2.33 6.39 0.62
CA ASP A 13 2.63 5.12 1.29
C ASP A 13 2.80 5.33 2.80
N ASN A 14 3.50 6.38 3.21
CA ASN A 14 3.65 6.76 4.62
C ASN A 14 2.31 7.12 5.29
N LEU A 15 1.41 7.81 4.59
CA LEU A 15 0.07 8.10 5.09
C LEU A 15 -0.77 6.84 5.26
N ILE A 16 -0.72 5.93 4.29
CA ILE A 16 -1.43 4.64 4.34
C ILE A 16 -0.93 3.81 5.53
N ILE A 17 0.39 3.63 5.66
CA ILE A 17 1.00 2.87 6.76
C ILE A 17 0.60 3.45 8.11
N ARG A 18 0.70 4.78 8.28
CA ARG A 18 0.36 5.45 9.55
C ARG A 18 -1.12 5.35 9.90
N SER A 19 -2.00 5.41 8.89
CA SER A 19 -3.46 5.24 9.06
C SER A 19 -3.80 3.82 9.52
N VAL A 20 -3.17 2.81 8.93
CA VAL A 20 -3.36 1.39 9.27
C VAL A 20 -2.89 1.11 10.69
N ILE A 21 -1.68 1.56 11.05
CA ILE A 21 -1.13 1.40 12.41
C ILE A 21 -2.10 1.99 13.44
N ARG A 22 -2.64 3.19 13.17
CA ARG A 22 -3.61 3.83 14.06
C ARG A 22 -4.88 2.99 14.22
N LYS A 23 -5.47 2.50 13.12
CA LYS A 23 -6.64 1.62 13.17
C LYS A 23 -6.36 0.34 13.96
N MET A 24 -5.19 -0.26 13.75
CA MET A 24 -4.80 -1.47 14.46
C MET A 24 -4.66 -1.25 15.96
N ILE A 25 -4.02 -0.16 16.38
CA ILE A 25 -3.91 0.20 17.80
C ILE A 25 -5.31 0.42 18.40
N THR A 26 -6.20 1.15 17.71
CA THR A 26 -7.57 1.38 18.17
C THR A 26 -8.35 0.07 18.34
N LEU A 27 -8.26 -0.86 17.38
CA LEU A 27 -8.90 -2.17 17.46
C LEU A 27 -8.32 -3.04 18.58
N ALA A 28 -6.99 -3.04 18.75
CA ALA A 28 -6.31 -3.78 19.81
C ALA A 28 -6.69 -3.27 21.22
N LEU A 29 -6.84 -1.95 21.38
CA LEU A 29 -7.28 -1.32 22.64
C LEU A 29 -8.77 -1.55 22.92
N ALA A 30 -9.58 -1.86 21.91
CA ALA A 30 -11.03 -2.00 22.05
C ALA A 30 -11.46 -3.37 22.60
N SER A 31 -10.79 -4.48 22.23
CA SER A 31 -11.01 -5.81 22.81
C SER A 31 -10.06 -6.85 22.19
N GLU A 32 -9.61 -7.83 22.97
CA GLU A 32 -8.81 -8.98 22.50
C GLU A 32 -9.53 -9.80 21.40
N GLN A 33 -10.87 -9.73 21.30
CA GLN A 33 -11.63 -10.38 20.24
C GLN A 33 -11.33 -9.84 18.82
N TYR A 34 -10.76 -8.63 18.70
CA TYR A 34 -10.48 -8.03 17.39
C TYR A 34 -9.09 -8.36 16.85
N VAL A 35 -8.28 -9.16 17.55
CA VAL A 35 -6.91 -9.50 17.13
C VAL A 35 -6.87 -10.22 15.78
N SER A 36 -7.84 -11.10 15.47
CA SER A 36 -7.93 -11.73 14.13
C SER A 36 -8.16 -10.69 13.03
N SER A 37 -9.02 -9.70 13.28
CA SER A 37 -9.29 -8.61 12.35
C SER A 37 -8.06 -7.71 12.11
N LEU A 38 -7.11 -7.67 13.05
CA LEU A 38 -5.84 -6.95 12.85
C LEU A 38 -4.96 -7.64 11.81
N PHE A 39 -4.88 -8.98 11.86
CA PHE A 39 -4.11 -9.76 10.89
C PHE A 39 -4.73 -9.70 9.48
N ASP A 40 -6.06 -9.76 9.38
CA ASP A 40 -6.77 -9.62 8.10
C ASP A 40 -6.53 -8.24 7.47
N ASN A 41 -6.56 -7.18 8.29
CA ASN A 41 -6.25 -5.82 7.85
C ASN A 41 -4.79 -5.67 7.41
N LEU A 42 -3.84 -6.28 8.13
CA LEU A 42 -2.43 -6.26 7.75
C LEU A 42 -2.20 -6.95 6.40
N ALA A 43 -2.82 -8.12 6.19
CA ALA A 43 -2.73 -8.86 4.93
C ALA A 43 -3.26 -8.06 3.73
N HIS A 44 -4.35 -7.30 3.92
CA HIS A 44 -4.88 -6.41 2.89
C HIS A 44 -3.90 -5.30 2.51
N VAL A 45 -3.22 -4.73 3.50
CA VAL A 45 -2.25 -3.65 3.29
C VAL A 45 -1.00 -4.16 2.59
N VAL A 46 -0.48 -5.33 3.00
CA VAL A 46 0.63 -5.99 2.30
C VAL A 46 0.28 -6.24 0.84
N ARG A 47 -0.91 -6.79 0.56
CA ARG A 47 -1.38 -7.02 -0.81
C ARG A 47 -1.53 -5.72 -1.61
N LEU A 48 -1.97 -4.62 -1.00
CA LEU A 48 -2.06 -3.31 -1.66
C LEU A 48 -0.67 -2.77 -2.03
N LEU A 49 0.31 -2.93 -1.14
CA LEU A 49 1.70 -2.51 -1.36
C LEU A 49 2.38 -3.38 -2.43
N GLU A 50 2.15 -4.69 -2.42
CA GLU A 50 2.62 -5.61 -3.45
C GLU A 50 2.06 -5.25 -4.83
N LEU A 51 0.76 -4.95 -4.90
CA LEU A 51 0.11 -4.53 -6.14
C LEU A 51 0.71 -3.22 -6.67
N ARG A 52 0.92 -2.22 -5.80
CA ARG A 52 1.57 -0.96 -6.18
C ARG A 52 3.00 -1.17 -6.68
N ARG A 53 3.77 -2.04 -6.03
CA ARG A 53 5.12 -2.38 -6.47
C ARG A 53 5.09 -3.08 -7.82
N TYR A 54 4.17 -4.02 -8.02
CA TYR A 54 3.99 -4.70 -9.31
C TYR A 54 3.62 -3.72 -10.43
N THR A 55 2.71 -2.78 -10.18
CA THR A 55 2.34 -1.76 -11.18
C THR A 55 3.50 -0.83 -11.50
N ALA A 56 4.26 -0.38 -10.49
CA ALA A 56 5.45 0.46 -10.72
C ALA A 56 6.51 -0.27 -11.57
N VAL A 57 6.82 -1.54 -11.24
CA VAL A 57 7.77 -2.35 -12.03
C VAL A 57 7.24 -2.62 -13.45
N ARG A 58 5.92 -2.82 -13.61
CA ARG A 58 5.31 -3.00 -14.93
C ARG A 58 5.40 -1.72 -15.76
N GLU A 59 5.22 -0.55 -15.17
CA GLU A 59 5.36 0.73 -15.86
C GLU A 59 6.83 0.99 -16.26
N GLU A 60 7.79 0.67 -15.39
CA GLU A 60 9.23 0.77 -15.69
C GLU A 60 9.65 -0.17 -16.84
N THR A 61 9.13 -1.40 -16.85
CA THR A 61 9.42 -2.40 -17.90
C THR A 61 8.63 -2.19 -19.18
N ALA A 62 7.44 -1.58 -19.13
CA ALA A 62 6.70 -1.17 -20.32
C ALA A 62 7.38 -0.01 -21.08
N GLY A 63 8.18 0.82 -20.39
CA GLY A 63 9.01 1.86 -20.99
C GLY A 63 10.32 1.36 -21.62
N THR A 64 10.70 0.11 -21.39
CA THR A 64 11.89 -0.52 -21.98
C THR A 64 11.50 -1.88 -22.57
N PRO A 65 11.07 -1.95 -23.85
CA PRO A 65 10.70 -3.22 -24.44
C PRO A 65 11.92 -4.14 -24.37
N ALA A 66 11.79 -5.22 -23.59
CA ALA A 66 12.77 -6.27 -23.50
C ALA A 66 13.01 -6.79 -24.92
N VAL A 67 14.18 -6.47 -25.48
CA VAL A 67 14.64 -7.04 -26.74
C VAL A 67 14.88 -8.52 -26.46
N TYR A 68 13.88 -9.35 -26.77
CA TYR A 68 14.02 -10.79 -26.81
C TYR A 68 14.99 -11.13 -27.95
N ARG A 69 16.29 -11.23 -27.64
CA ARG A 69 17.23 -11.95 -28.50
C ARG A 69 16.98 -13.44 -28.29
N ARG A 70 16.61 -14.11 -29.37
CA ARG A 70 16.52 -15.57 -29.46
C ARG A 70 17.88 -16.20 -29.20
#